data_AF-A0A966SFR6-F1
#
_entry.id   AF-A0A966SFR6-F1
#
_cell.length_a   1.000
_cell.length_b   1.000
_cell.length_c   1.000
_cell.angle_alpha   90.00
_cell.angle_beta   90.00
_cell.angle_gamma   90.00
#
_symmetry.space_group_name_H-M   'P 1'
#
loop_
_entity.id
_entity.type
_entity.pdbx_description
1 polymer ?
#
loop_
_entity_poly.entity_id
_entity_poly.type
_entity_poly.pdbx_seq_one_letter_code
_entity_poly.pdbx_strand_id
1 'polypeptide(L)'
;RAGNPPSNPELLDYLTQEFIKSGFDTRKLMALICKSRTYQLSVVGNSWNYDDKINFSHATARRLSAEALYDSIFKVTGAKSNIPGVPAGTRAAALADSVKLPDGFFATMGKPVRESACECERVSDVQLGPVMALISGATVGDAISAPDNAIAKLVKDTSDDRQVINEIFLRVINRPAKPAEIEATLKTWGTMKADHASVTAALAEYEKIYPGLRAKREKQLAADLADAKAELTGYEKEIAPREAQLDAEQRERTEKAEAELKRFNEKDFPKRFAEFLKKQDLKTEWSAFTAKNLKATGDLKLKQDEDKSIVVTDGKAVRSEYSFTFETGLKELSALRLEAIADQKFPKNGPGRAPDGNFVLNELTLSVAPKDKPTDTKKVELQKALADFSQENFEVAKAIDGANNRQQGWAVSPNGGATHWATFELKTPLTNTAGLILTVKLTQQFNGGEDKAYTLGRFRLAGTTTKSPGLSQSEELRAVLAISEDLRTKEQTAALEKIARANDPELSKRTKDLADAKKPRPIDPHLKELREAVKRLGEPLPEDPRLVTLKRATELSTKQLEQARLIGAQDLAWALINNPAFLFNR
;
A
#
# COMPACT_ATOMS: atom_id res chain seq x y z
N ARG A 1 3.32 39.68 29.27
CA ARG A 1 4.49 38.90 28.77
C ARG A 1 5.62 39.88 28.53
N ALA A 2 6.75 39.78 29.24
CA ALA A 2 7.87 40.73 29.13
C ALA A 2 8.63 40.64 27.78
N GLY A 3 8.45 39.57 27.00
CA GLY A 3 9.19 39.33 25.75
C GLY A 3 8.54 39.85 24.46
N ASN A 4 7.38 40.53 24.52
CA ASN A 4 6.75 41.13 23.34
C ASN A 4 5.91 42.37 23.74
N PRO A 5 6.56 43.53 23.96
CA PRO A 5 5.85 44.75 24.36
C PRO A 5 4.95 45.29 23.23
N PRO A 6 3.83 45.97 23.54
CA PRO A 6 2.98 46.56 22.52
C PRO A 6 3.71 47.71 21.80
N SER A 7 3.65 47.73 20.47
CA SER A 7 4.25 48.82 19.66
C SER A 7 3.61 50.18 19.90
N ASN A 8 2.38 50.21 20.43
CA ASN A 8 1.66 51.42 20.85
C ASN A 8 0.90 51.11 22.16
N PRO A 9 1.52 51.34 23.33
CA PRO A 9 0.91 51.09 24.63
C PRO A 9 -0.38 51.89 24.85
N GLU A 10 -0.41 53.15 24.43
CA GLU A 10 -1.54 54.06 24.64
C GLU A 10 -2.80 53.58 23.91
N LEU A 11 -2.65 53.06 22.68
CA LEU A 11 -3.74 52.45 21.92
C LEU A 11 -4.26 51.19 22.61
N LEU A 12 -3.38 50.37 23.17
CA LEU A 12 -3.78 49.16 23.88
C LEU A 12 -4.58 49.51 25.15
N ASP A 13 -4.15 50.53 25.88
CA ASP A 13 -4.87 51.03 27.07
C ASP A 13 -6.24 51.58 26.68
N TYR A 14 -6.34 52.36 25.60
CA TYR A 14 -7.61 52.87 25.08
C TYR A 14 -8.57 51.73 24.71
N LEU A 15 -8.10 50.73 23.95
CA LEU A 15 -8.91 49.57 23.58
C LEU A 15 -9.33 48.74 24.80
N THR A 16 -8.47 48.64 25.82
CA THR A 16 -8.77 47.97 27.08
C THR A 16 -9.89 48.68 27.84
N GLN A 17 -9.81 50.01 27.95
CA GLN A 17 -10.84 50.82 28.59
C GLN A 17 -12.18 50.71 27.86
N GLU A 18 -12.19 50.80 26.53
CA GLU A 18 -13.41 50.63 25.73
C GLU A 18 -13.99 49.21 25.85
N PHE A 19 -13.14 48.18 25.93
CA PHE A 19 -13.60 46.82 26.15
C PHE A 19 -14.27 46.66 27.53
N ILE A 20 -13.65 47.18 28.59
CA ILE A 20 -14.23 47.17 29.95
C ILE A 20 -15.55 47.96 29.98
N LYS A 21 -15.55 49.19 29.44
CA LYS A 21 -16.73 50.07 29.39
C LYS A 21 -17.89 49.46 28.59
N SER A 22 -17.58 48.66 27.57
CA SER A 22 -18.59 47.95 26.78
C SER A 22 -19.23 46.77 27.51
N GLY A 23 -18.73 46.40 28.69
CA GLY A 23 -19.13 45.19 29.42
C GLY A 23 -18.50 43.93 28.85
N PHE A 24 -17.24 44.03 28.38
CA PHE A 24 -16.51 42.93 27.74
C PHE A 24 -17.17 42.42 26.43
N ASP A 25 -17.84 43.30 25.68
CA ASP A 25 -18.47 42.97 24.39
C ASP A 25 -17.44 42.97 23.26
N THR A 26 -17.06 41.77 22.83
CA THR A 26 -16.08 41.59 21.76
C THR A 26 -16.55 42.14 20.41
N ARG A 27 -17.87 42.15 20.13
CA ARG A 27 -18.41 42.68 18.86
C ARG A 27 -18.29 44.20 18.80
N LYS A 28 -18.53 44.89 19.91
CA LYS A 28 -18.32 46.34 20.01
C LYS A 28 -16.86 46.71 19.83
N LEU A 29 -15.94 45.98 20.46
CA LEU A 29 -14.50 46.19 20.30
C LEU A 29 -14.06 45.96 18.84
N MET A 30 -14.49 44.86 18.21
CA MET A 30 -14.19 44.59 16.80
C MET A 30 -14.77 45.69 15.88
N ALA A 31 -16.00 46.14 16.13
CA ALA A 31 -16.60 47.23 15.36
C ALA A 31 -15.83 48.55 15.50
N LEU A 32 -15.34 48.86 16.70
CA LEU A 32 -14.49 50.05 16.94
C LEU A 32 -13.19 49.97 16.14
N ILE A 33 -12.51 48.83 16.17
CA ILE A 33 -11.27 48.61 15.41
C ILE A 33 -11.54 48.69 13.91
N CYS A 34 -12.51 47.95 13.40
CA CYS A 34 -12.81 47.89 11.96
C CYS A 34 -13.34 49.22 11.40
N LYS A 35 -13.94 50.09 12.22
CA LYS A 35 -14.38 51.43 11.80
C LYS A 35 -13.31 52.51 11.99
N SER A 36 -12.16 52.17 12.59
CA SER A 36 -11.07 53.13 12.78
C SER A 36 -10.47 53.58 11.44
N ARG A 37 -9.96 54.81 11.39
CA ARG A 37 -9.26 55.34 10.21
C ARG A 37 -8.07 54.44 9.82
N THR A 38 -7.32 53.95 10.81
CA THR A 38 -6.14 53.11 10.60
C THR A 38 -6.49 51.77 9.95
N TYR A 39 -7.57 51.12 10.38
CA TYR A 39 -8.03 49.87 9.76
C TYR A 39 -8.56 50.11 8.33
N GLN A 40 -9.14 51.28 8.06
CA GLN A 40 -9.72 51.65 6.77
C GLN A 40 -8.71 52.29 5.79
N LEU A 41 -7.41 52.23 6.07
CA LEU A 41 -6.40 52.76 5.16
C LEU A 41 -6.42 52.01 3.82
N SER A 42 -6.07 52.72 2.75
CA SER A 42 -5.93 52.13 1.42
C SER A 42 -4.79 51.12 1.40
N VAL A 43 -4.94 50.03 0.64
CA VAL A 43 -3.82 49.14 0.28
C VAL A 43 -2.90 49.79 -0.75
N VAL A 44 -3.46 50.67 -1.59
CA VAL A 44 -2.68 51.44 -2.57
C VAL A 44 -1.95 52.55 -1.82
N GLY A 45 -0.63 52.40 -1.72
CA GLY A 45 0.27 53.47 -1.28
C GLY A 45 0.42 54.57 -2.33
N ASN A 46 0.93 55.71 -1.92
CA ASN A 46 1.34 56.82 -2.77
C ASN A 46 2.87 56.84 -2.93
N SER A 47 3.39 57.79 -3.70
CA SER A 47 4.83 57.92 -4.00
C SER A 47 5.74 58.05 -2.78
N TRP A 48 5.20 58.40 -1.61
CA TRP A 48 5.95 58.70 -0.39
C TRP A 48 5.86 57.62 0.69
N ASN A 49 4.99 56.62 0.52
CA ASN A 49 4.76 55.60 1.54
C ASN A 49 4.61 54.18 1.00
N TYR A 50 4.78 53.98 -0.31
CA TYR A 50 4.66 52.66 -0.94
C TYR A 50 5.72 51.66 -0.43
N ASP A 51 6.89 52.15 -0.05
CA ASP A 51 8.01 51.36 0.47
C ASP A 51 8.02 51.21 2.00
N ASP A 52 7.10 51.86 2.70
CA ASP A 52 6.99 51.78 4.16
C ASP A 52 6.38 50.44 4.60
N LYS A 53 7.22 49.60 5.19
CA LYS A 53 6.84 48.27 5.71
C LYS A 53 6.73 48.21 7.23
N ILE A 54 7.00 49.31 7.93
CA ILE A 54 7.21 49.30 9.39
C ILE A 54 6.16 50.15 10.11
N ASN A 55 5.74 51.27 9.51
CA ASN A 55 4.91 52.26 10.22
C ASN A 55 3.42 52.14 9.91
N PHE A 56 2.99 51.09 9.20
CA PHE A 56 1.58 50.85 8.86
C PHE A 56 0.92 52.07 8.16
N SER A 57 1.67 52.81 7.33
CA SER A 57 1.16 53.99 6.61
C SER A 57 0.06 53.68 5.59
N HIS A 58 -0.13 52.42 5.24
CA HIS A 58 -1.15 51.89 4.34
C HIS A 58 -1.51 50.46 4.77
N ALA A 59 -2.65 49.95 4.31
CA ALA A 59 -3.09 48.60 4.62
C ALA A 59 -2.24 47.56 3.88
N THR A 60 -1.80 46.50 4.58
CA THR A 60 -1.09 45.39 3.95
C THR A 60 -2.09 44.32 3.55
N ALA A 61 -2.19 44.01 2.25
CA ALA A 61 -3.03 42.92 1.78
C ALA A 61 -2.57 41.58 2.36
N ARG A 62 -3.47 40.84 3.03
CA ARG A 62 -3.17 39.49 3.52
C ARG A 62 -4.13 38.49 2.89
N ARG A 63 -3.57 37.43 2.32
CA ARG A 63 -4.37 36.35 1.74
C ARG A 63 -5.17 35.67 2.84
N LEU A 64 -6.43 35.33 2.56
CA LEU A 64 -7.21 34.48 3.45
C LEU A 64 -6.52 33.13 3.65
N SER A 65 -6.55 32.61 4.88
CA SER A 65 -6.07 31.26 5.18
C SER A 65 -6.87 30.22 4.40
N ALA A 66 -6.30 29.04 4.17
CA ALA A 66 -6.95 27.97 3.42
C ALA A 66 -8.37 27.67 3.91
N GLU A 67 -8.55 27.60 5.23
CA GLU A 67 -9.84 27.32 5.87
C GLU A 67 -10.81 28.49 5.75
N ALA A 68 -10.33 29.72 5.97
CA ALA A 68 -11.17 30.91 5.85
C ALA A 68 -11.62 31.14 4.40
N LEU A 69 -10.74 30.88 3.42
CA LEU A 69 -11.06 30.98 2.01
C LEU A 69 -12.07 29.91 1.60
N TYR A 70 -11.87 28.66 2.02
CA TYR A 70 -12.84 27.58 1.81
C TYR A 70 -14.21 27.97 2.35
N ASP A 71 -14.29 28.38 3.62
CA ASP A 71 -15.54 28.79 4.25
C ASP A 71 -16.17 30.00 3.57
N SER A 72 -15.36 30.93 3.06
CA SER A 72 -15.84 32.10 2.33
C SER A 72 -16.48 31.71 0.99
N ILE A 73 -15.87 30.80 0.23
CA ILE A 73 -16.42 30.28 -1.03
C ILE A 73 -17.81 29.69 -0.80
N PHE A 74 -17.96 28.74 0.14
CA PHE A 74 -19.26 28.13 0.43
C PHE A 74 -20.27 29.12 1.01
N LYS A 75 -19.81 30.13 1.76
CA LYS A 75 -20.69 31.18 2.28
C LYS A 75 -21.26 32.07 1.17
N VAL A 76 -20.42 32.51 0.23
CA VAL A 76 -20.85 33.41 -0.86
C VAL A 76 -21.63 32.69 -1.96
N THR A 77 -21.35 31.41 -2.23
CA THR A 77 -22.20 30.62 -3.14
C THR A 77 -23.49 30.17 -2.46
N GLY A 78 -23.46 30.01 -1.13
CA GLY A 78 -24.55 29.42 -0.35
C GLY A 78 -24.67 27.91 -0.50
N ALA A 79 -23.66 27.25 -1.10
CA ALA A 79 -23.57 25.80 -1.15
C ALA A 79 -23.18 25.22 0.22
N LYS A 80 -23.49 23.95 0.45
CA LYS A 80 -23.07 23.24 1.66
C LYS A 80 -21.70 22.61 1.44
N SER A 81 -20.77 22.86 2.36
CA SER A 81 -19.49 22.16 2.39
C SER A 81 -19.71 20.66 2.61
N ASN A 82 -18.90 19.83 1.96
CA ASN A 82 -18.95 18.37 2.11
C ASN A 82 -17.55 17.84 2.46
N ILE A 83 -17.12 18.13 3.68
CA ILE A 83 -15.79 17.75 4.18
C ILE A 83 -15.87 16.29 4.68
N PRO A 84 -15.01 15.37 4.20
CA PRO A 84 -15.05 13.97 4.61
C PRO A 84 -14.95 13.79 6.13
N GLY A 85 -15.77 12.90 6.68
CA GLY A 85 -15.74 12.54 8.11
C GLY A 85 -16.48 13.51 9.05
N VAL A 86 -17.09 14.58 8.53
CA VAL A 86 -17.95 15.50 9.31
C VAL A 86 -19.30 15.73 8.61
N PRO A 87 -20.34 16.18 9.33
CA PRO A 87 -21.64 16.50 8.71
C PRO A 87 -21.53 17.59 7.63
N ALA A 88 -22.37 17.50 6.60
CA ALA A 88 -22.44 18.51 5.55
C ALA A 88 -22.79 19.91 6.12
N GLY A 89 -22.12 20.94 5.63
CA GLY A 89 -22.24 22.31 6.13
C GLY A 89 -21.29 22.65 7.29
N THR A 90 -20.46 21.70 7.75
CA THR A 90 -19.42 21.98 8.76
C THR A 90 -18.39 22.97 8.21
N ARG A 91 -18.04 23.99 9.00
CA ARG A 91 -17.03 24.99 8.64
C ARG A 91 -15.63 24.38 8.70
N ALA A 92 -14.79 24.64 7.72
CA ALA A 92 -13.39 24.23 7.71
C ALA A 92 -12.62 24.77 8.92
N ALA A 93 -12.95 25.98 9.38
CA ALA A 93 -12.39 26.56 10.59
C ALA A 93 -12.78 25.83 11.90
N ALA A 94 -13.81 24.98 11.87
CA ALA A 94 -14.27 24.22 13.04
C ALA A 94 -13.74 22.77 13.09
N LEU A 95 -12.86 22.38 12.14
CA LEU A 95 -12.29 21.04 12.11
C LEU A 95 -11.28 20.86 13.25
N ALA A 96 -11.49 19.82 14.07
CA ALA A 96 -10.56 19.44 15.13
C ALA A 96 -9.30 18.73 14.59
N ASP A 97 -9.44 18.01 13.46
CA ASP A 97 -8.40 17.17 12.87
C ASP A 97 -8.06 17.63 11.44
N SER A 98 -6.84 17.33 10.99
CA SER A 98 -6.41 17.60 9.60
C SER A 98 -7.07 16.62 8.65
N VAL A 99 -8.18 17.03 8.03
CA VAL A 99 -8.86 16.28 6.97
C VAL A 99 -8.20 16.59 5.62
N LYS A 100 -7.93 15.55 4.83
CA LYS A 100 -7.50 15.69 3.43
C LYS A 100 -8.74 15.72 2.54
N LEU A 101 -8.90 16.81 1.79
CA LEU A 101 -9.92 16.88 0.74
C LEU A 101 -9.45 16.08 -0.49
N PRO A 102 -10.36 15.43 -1.23
CA PRO A 102 -10.01 14.66 -2.44
C PRO A 102 -9.26 15.48 -3.49
N ASP A 103 -9.57 16.77 -3.61
CA ASP A 103 -8.92 17.71 -4.53
C ASP A 103 -7.67 18.39 -3.95
N GLY A 104 -7.31 18.08 -2.71
CA GLY A 104 -6.13 18.62 -2.03
C GLY A 104 -6.21 20.11 -1.68
N PHE A 105 -7.39 20.75 -1.74
CA PHE A 105 -7.52 22.21 -1.63
C PHE A 105 -6.78 22.81 -0.43
N PHE A 106 -6.92 22.25 0.78
CA PHE A 106 -6.25 22.80 1.96
C PHE A 106 -4.72 22.80 1.86
N ALA A 107 -4.14 21.70 1.36
CA ALA A 107 -2.68 21.59 1.21
C ALA A 107 -2.19 22.58 0.15
N THR A 108 -2.87 22.64 -1.00
CA THR A 108 -2.54 23.58 -2.08
C THR A 108 -2.64 25.03 -1.59
N MET A 109 -3.60 25.36 -0.73
CA MET A 109 -3.75 26.71 -0.18
C MET A 109 -2.86 26.99 1.05
N GLY A 110 -1.90 26.12 1.34
CA GLY A 110 -0.84 26.34 2.33
C GLY A 110 -1.19 25.94 3.76
N LYS A 111 -2.20 25.08 3.98
CA LYS A 111 -2.50 24.52 5.30
C LYS A 111 -1.42 23.48 5.69
N PRO A 112 -0.72 23.64 6.83
CA PRO A 112 0.27 22.67 7.28
C PRO A 112 -0.38 21.35 7.74
N VAL A 113 0.42 20.28 7.77
CA VAL A 113 0.01 19.01 8.38
C VAL A 113 -0.02 19.15 9.90
N ARG A 114 -0.89 18.37 10.58
CA ARG A 114 -1.07 18.47 12.05
C ARG A 114 0.21 18.19 12.85
N GLU A 115 1.14 17.43 12.28
CA GLU A 115 2.44 17.12 12.91
C GLU A 115 3.30 18.37 13.15
N SER A 116 2.98 19.49 12.49
CA SER A 116 3.58 20.79 12.75
C SER A 116 2.63 21.72 13.50
N ALA A 117 3.09 22.23 14.65
CA ALA A 117 2.39 23.22 15.46
C ALA A 117 2.79 24.67 15.12
N CYS A 118 3.73 24.89 14.19
CA CYS A 118 4.24 26.23 13.91
C CYS A 118 3.39 26.95 12.87
N GLU A 119 2.85 28.13 13.23
CA GLU A 119 2.24 29.05 12.26
C GLU A 119 3.24 29.47 11.16
N CYS A 120 4.54 29.39 11.45
CA CYS A 120 5.62 29.70 10.50
C CYS A 120 5.69 28.76 9.29
N GLU A 121 5.11 27.55 9.36
CA GLU A 121 5.06 26.63 8.21
C GLU A 121 3.87 26.89 7.28
N ARG A 122 2.97 27.80 7.65
CA ARG A 122 1.86 28.20 6.79
C ARG A 122 2.40 29.06 5.64
N VAL A 123 2.17 28.62 4.41
CA VAL A 123 2.58 29.36 3.20
C VAL A 123 1.43 30.24 2.71
N SER A 124 1.61 31.56 2.78
CA SER A 124 0.63 32.54 2.29
C SER A 124 0.87 33.01 0.85
N ASP A 125 1.99 32.63 0.24
CA ASP A 125 2.39 33.10 -1.09
C ASP A 125 1.46 32.58 -2.20
N VAL A 126 1.25 33.41 -3.22
CA VAL A 126 0.47 33.05 -4.40
C VAL A 126 1.39 32.35 -5.41
N GLN A 127 1.30 31.03 -5.47
CA GLN A 127 1.99 30.20 -6.45
C GLN A 127 1.02 29.77 -7.57
N LEU A 128 1.57 29.29 -8.68
CA LEU A 128 0.78 28.85 -9.84
C LEU A 128 -0.22 27.73 -9.47
N GLY A 129 0.18 26.78 -8.60
CA GLY A 129 -0.68 25.69 -8.12
C GLY A 129 -1.98 26.17 -7.43
N PRO A 130 -1.89 26.99 -6.36
CA PRO A 130 -3.03 27.66 -5.72
C PRO A 130 -3.96 28.38 -6.69
N VAL A 131 -3.41 29.10 -7.68
CA VAL A 131 -4.20 29.83 -8.67
C VAL A 131 -4.97 28.87 -9.58
N MET A 132 -4.32 27.82 -10.08
CA MET A 132 -4.99 26.80 -10.89
C MET A 132 -6.08 26.06 -10.09
N ALA A 133 -5.86 25.80 -8.81
CA ALA A 133 -6.86 25.19 -7.94
C ALA A 133 -8.11 26.07 -7.74
N LEU A 134 -7.99 27.40 -7.82
CA LEU A 134 -9.15 28.31 -7.75
C LEU A 134 -9.89 28.42 -9.10
N ILE A 135 -9.15 28.37 -10.21
CA ILE A 135 -9.71 28.50 -11.57
C ILE A 135 -10.43 27.22 -11.98
N SER A 136 -9.79 26.06 -11.81
CA SER A 136 -10.27 24.77 -12.35
C SER A 136 -10.50 23.69 -11.29
N GLY A 137 -10.33 24.00 -10.00
CA GLY A 137 -10.49 23.02 -8.93
C GLY A 137 -11.94 22.72 -8.57
N ALA A 138 -12.18 21.49 -8.10
CA ALA A 138 -13.50 20.99 -7.73
C ALA A 138 -14.14 21.81 -6.61
N THR A 139 -13.38 22.25 -5.59
CA THR A 139 -13.90 23.07 -4.49
C THR A 139 -14.70 24.29 -4.97
N VAL A 140 -14.18 25.05 -5.95
CA VAL A 140 -14.88 26.24 -6.47
C VAL A 140 -15.98 25.83 -7.45
N GLY A 141 -15.67 24.90 -8.38
CA GLY A 141 -16.62 24.42 -9.39
C GLY A 141 -17.89 23.82 -8.78
N ASP A 142 -17.75 22.92 -7.82
CA ASP A 142 -18.87 22.24 -7.15
C ASP A 142 -19.69 23.22 -6.31
N ALA A 143 -19.04 24.17 -5.63
CA ALA A 143 -19.74 25.16 -4.82
C ALA A 143 -20.62 26.10 -5.69
N ILE A 144 -20.13 26.47 -6.88
CA ILE A 144 -20.84 27.36 -7.82
C ILE A 144 -21.94 26.60 -8.59
N SER A 145 -21.68 25.34 -8.95
CA SER A 145 -22.61 24.51 -9.73
C SER A 145 -23.68 23.79 -8.89
N ALA A 146 -23.58 23.82 -7.56
CA ALA A 146 -24.55 23.20 -6.67
C ALA A 146 -26.00 23.68 -6.95
N PRO A 147 -26.96 22.76 -7.16
CA PRO A 147 -28.29 23.09 -7.70
C PRO A 147 -29.19 23.87 -6.73
N ASP A 148 -29.00 23.69 -5.42
CA ASP A 148 -29.77 24.35 -4.37
C ASP A 148 -29.02 25.54 -3.74
N ASN A 149 -27.92 25.96 -4.38
CA ASN A 149 -27.15 27.10 -3.91
C ASN A 149 -27.93 28.40 -4.05
N ALA A 150 -27.41 29.43 -3.41
CA ALA A 150 -28.16 30.66 -3.29
C ALA A 150 -27.97 31.59 -4.50
N ILE A 151 -27.03 31.29 -5.41
CA ILE A 151 -26.95 31.93 -6.74
C ILE A 151 -28.11 31.43 -7.61
N ALA A 152 -28.37 30.11 -7.62
CA ALA A 152 -29.50 29.52 -8.33
C ALA A 152 -30.84 30.06 -7.83
N LYS A 153 -30.99 30.21 -6.50
CA LYS A 153 -32.18 30.85 -5.90
C LYS A 153 -32.32 32.31 -6.32
N LEU A 154 -31.25 33.09 -6.27
CA LEU A 154 -31.26 34.49 -6.69
C LEU A 154 -31.71 34.67 -8.14
N VAL A 155 -31.19 33.84 -9.05
CA VAL A 155 -31.60 33.83 -10.47
C VAL A 155 -33.06 33.42 -10.63
N LYS A 156 -33.56 32.49 -9.81
CA LYS A 156 -34.97 32.07 -9.87
C LYS A 156 -35.92 33.16 -9.37
N ASP A 157 -35.56 33.84 -8.28
CA ASP A 157 -36.45 34.74 -7.54
C ASP A 157 -36.45 36.17 -8.09
N THR A 158 -35.39 36.58 -8.79
CA THR A 158 -35.24 37.94 -9.35
C THR A 158 -35.36 37.89 -10.87
N SER A 159 -36.25 38.66 -11.49
CA SER A 159 -36.45 38.66 -12.95
C SER A 159 -35.50 39.59 -13.72
N ASP A 160 -35.01 40.67 -13.10
CA ASP A 160 -34.08 41.61 -13.74
C ASP A 160 -32.63 41.15 -13.62
N ASP A 161 -31.94 41.00 -14.76
CA ASP A 161 -30.53 40.61 -14.83
C ASP A 161 -29.60 41.64 -14.19
N ARG A 162 -29.91 42.94 -14.30
CA ARG A 162 -29.10 44.00 -13.68
C ARG A 162 -29.11 43.87 -12.16
N GLN A 163 -30.28 43.56 -11.61
CA GLN A 163 -30.44 43.32 -10.17
C GLN A 163 -29.70 42.05 -9.73
N VAL A 164 -29.80 40.95 -10.49
CA VAL A 164 -29.04 39.72 -10.21
C VAL A 164 -27.54 40.00 -10.16
N ILE A 165 -27.01 40.72 -11.16
CA ILE A 165 -25.59 41.10 -11.19
C ILE A 165 -25.23 41.90 -9.94
N ASN A 166 -26.01 42.93 -9.60
CA ASN A 166 -25.75 43.75 -8.43
C ASN A 166 -25.75 42.95 -7.11
N GLU A 167 -26.71 42.05 -6.93
CA GLU A 167 -26.79 41.17 -5.76
C GLU A 167 -25.60 40.20 -5.67
N ILE A 168 -25.11 39.68 -6.80
CA ILE A 168 -23.90 38.84 -6.83
C ILE A 168 -22.66 39.65 -6.41
N PHE A 169 -22.53 40.89 -6.89
CA PHE A 169 -21.46 41.81 -6.47
C PHE A 169 -21.52 42.10 -4.97
N LEU A 170 -22.71 42.44 -4.46
CA LEU A 170 -22.92 42.67 -3.02
C LEU A 170 -22.56 41.43 -2.21
N ARG A 171 -22.90 40.24 -2.70
CA ARG A 171 -22.67 38.99 -2.00
C ARG A 171 -21.20 38.56 -1.97
N VAL A 172 -20.49 38.68 -3.08
CA VAL A 172 -19.12 38.16 -3.21
C VAL A 172 -18.09 39.18 -2.71
N ILE A 173 -18.24 40.46 -3.06
CA ILE A 173 -17.25 41.50 -2.76
C ILE A 173 -17.76 42.62 -1.84
N ASN A 174 -18.97 42.49 -1.28
CA ASN A 174 -19.55 43.41 -0.29
C ASN A 174 -19.71 44.86 -0.78
N ARG A 175 -19.99 45.07 -2.07
CA ARG A 175 -20.35 46.39 -2.62
C ARG A 175 -21.28 46.28 -3.83
N PRO A 176 -22.05 47.34 -4.15
CA PRO A 176 -22.81 47.39 -5.39
C PRO A 176 -21.93 47.28 -6.65
N ALA A 177 -22.51 46.75 -7.72
CA ALA A 177 -21.88 46.72 -9.04
C ALA A 177 -21.85 48.13 -9.64
N LYS A 178 -20.75 48.50 -10.30
CA LYS A 178 -20.67 49.75 -11.07
C LYS A 178 -21.42 49.58 -12.40
N PRO A 179 -21.97 50.65 -13.01
CA PRO A 179 -22.65 50.55 -14.30
C PRO A 179 -21.82 49.86 -15.40
N ALA A 180 -20.53 50.18 -15.49
CA ALA A 180 -19.62 49.54 -16.46
C ALA A 180 -19.43 48.03 -16.22
N GLU A 181 -19.47 47.58 -14.96
CA GLU A 181 -19.37 46.16 -14.61
C GLU A 181 -20.64 45.42 -15.02
N ILE A 182 -21.81 46.03 -14.82
CA ILE A 182 -23.11 45.48 -15.25
C ILE A 182 -23.15 45.32 -16.77
N GLU A 183 -22.81 46.37 -17.53
CA GLU A 183 -22.82 46.30 -19.00
C GLU A 183 -21.83 45.25 -19.52
N ALA A 184 -20.65 45.14 -18.91
CA ALA A 184 -19.66 44.13 -19.30
C ALA A 184 -20.19 42.71 -19.07
N THR A 185 -20.82 42.44 -17.93
CA THR A 185 -21.41 41.12 -17.64
C THR A 185 -22.54 40.78 -18.59
N LEU A 186 -23.47 41.71 -18.84
CA LEU A 186 -24.58 41.50 -19.78
C LEU A 186 -24.08 41.20 -21.20
N LYS A 187 -23.02 41.90 -21.63
CA LYS A 187 -22.39 41.64 -22.92
C LYS A 187 -21.83 40.23 -23.01
N THR A 188 -21.14 39.75 -21.98
CA THR A 188 -20.59 38.39 -21.94
C THR A 188 -21.68 37.33 -21.91
N TRP A 189 -22.77 37.53 -21.15
CA TRP A 189 -23.91 36.59 -21.17
C TRP A 189 -24.53 36.46 -22.58
N GLY A 190 -24.54 37.55 -23.35
CA GLY A 190 -25.04 37.56 -24.72
C GLY A 190 -24.21 36.74 -25.71
N THR A 191 -22.94 36.41 -25.42
CA THR A 191 -22.08 35.69 -26.38
C THR A 191 -22.39 34.20 -26.46
N MET A 192 -23.00 33.60 -25.42
CA MET A 192 -23.28 32.15 -25.35
C MET A 192 -24.04 31.62 -26.58
N LYS A 193 -24.97 32.42 -27.13
CA LYS A 193 -25.70 32.07 -28.36
C LYS A 193 -24.80 32.05 -29.59
N ALA A 194 -23.90 33.04 -29.70
CA ALA A 194 -22.94 33.11 -30.80
C ALA A 194 -21.92 31.97 -30.70
N ASP A 195 -21.44 31.66 -29.49
CA ASP A 195 -20.49 30.58 -29.24
C ASP A 195 -21.12 29.20 -29.58
N HIS A 196 -22.36 28.96 -29.16
CA HIS A 196 -23.10 27.75 -29.54
C HIS A 196 -23.30 27.64 -31.05
N ALA A 197 -23.67 28.73 -31.73
CA ALA A 197 -23.82 28.74 -33.18
C ALA A 197 -22.49 28.42 -33.88
N SER A 198 -21.37 28.97 -33.39
CA SER A 198 -20.03 28.69 -33.93
C SER A 198 -19.64 27.22 -33.79
N VAL A 199 -19.83 26.62 -32.60
CA VAL A 199 -19.48 25.21 -32.36
C VAL A 199 -20.37 24.27 -33.16
N THR A 200 -21.67 24.58 -33.26
CA THR A 200 -22.63 23.78 -34.05
C THR A 200 -22.30 23.83 -35.55
N ALA A 201 -21.97 25.01 -36.07
CA ALA A 201 -21.53 25.16 -37.46
C ALA A 201 -20.23 24.38 -37.73
N ALA A 202 -19.26 24.44 -36.80
CA ALA A 202 -18.02 23.70 -36.91
C ALA A 202 -18.23 22.17 -36.89
N LEU A 203 -19.15 21.67 -36.05
CA LEU A 203 -19.53 20.26 -36.06
C LEU A 203 -20.16 19.86 -37.40
N ALA A 204 -21.14 20.62 -37.89
CA ALA A 204 -21.82 20.33 -39.14
C ALA A 204 -20.89 20.37 -40.36
N GLU A 205 -19.91 21.29 -40.38
CA GLU A 205 -18.87 21.33 -41.41
C GLU A 205 -17.95 20.10 -41.31
N TYR A 206 -17.54 19.73 -40.10
CA TYR A 206 -16.66 18.59 -39.89
C TYR A 206 -17.32 17.26 -40.24
N GLU A 207 -18.60 17.08 -39.91
CA GLU A 207 -19.38 15.89 -40.24
C GLU A 207 -19.53 15.67 -41.76
N LYS A 208 -19.51 16.75 -42.57
CA LYS A 208 -19.52 16.63 -44.03
C LYS A 208 -18.22 16.06 -44.59
N ILE A 209 -17.07 16.45 -44.03
CA ILE A 209 -15.75 16.02 -44.53
C ILE A 209 -15.28 14.70 -43.92
N TYR A 210 -15.77 14.37 -42.72
CA TYR A 210 -15.32 13.23 -41.93
C TYR A 210 -15.42 11.87 -42.67
N PRO A 211 -16.51 11.53 -43.38
CA PRO A 211 -16.61 10.25 -44.09
C PRO A 211 -15.49 10.06 -45.13
N GLY A 212 -15.10 11.11 -45.84
CA GLY A 212 -14.01 11.05 -46.82
C GLY A 212 -12.63 10.85 -46.15
N LEU A 213 -12.39 11.53 -45.03
CA LEU A 213 -11.18 11.34 -44.23
C LEU A 213 -11.11 9.92 -43.64
N ARG A 214 -12.24 9.40 -43.16
CA ARG A 214 -12.35 8.04 -42.61
C ARG A 214 -12.08 6.99 -43.69
N ALA A 215 -12.74 7.08 -44.84
CA ALA A 215 -12.53 6.15 -45.95
C ALA A 215 -11.06 6.10 -46.41
N LYS A 216 -10.36 7.25 -46.44
CA LYS A 216 -8.93 7.30 -46.76
C LYS A 216 -8.08 6.56 -45.72
N ARG A 217 -8.35 6.73 -44.43
CA ARG A 217 -7.64 6.03 -43.34
C ARG A 217 -7.93 4.53 -43.37
N GLU A 218 -9.17 4.12 -43.61
CA GLU A 218 -9.56 2.70 -43.70
C GLU A 218 -8.89 2.02 -44.88
N LYS A 219 -8.80 2.70 -46.03
CA LYS A 219 -8.06 2.19 -47.19
C LYS A 219 -6.57 2.01 -46.90
N GLN A 220 -5.94 2.97 -46.21
CA GLN A 220 -4.53 2.86 -45.81
C GLN A 220 -4.32 1.71 -44.83
N LEU A 221 -5.16 1.61 -43.79
CA LEU A 221 -5.09 0.53 -42.81
C LEU A 221 -5.22 -0.85 -43.47
N ALA A 222 -6.10 -0.99 -44.46
CA ALA A 222 -6.27 -2.24 -45.19
C ALA A 222 -5.01 -2.61 -46.00
N ALA A 223 -4.34 -1.63 -46.61
CA ALA A 223 -3.06 -1.84 -47.31
C ALA A 223 -1.95 -2.24 -46.33
N ASP A 224 -1.78 -1.47 -45.25
CA ASP A 224 -0.76 -1.73 -44.22
C ASP A 224 -0.95 -3.12 -43.58
N LEU A 225 -2.21 -3.51 -43.33
CA LEU A 225 -2.54 -4.83 -42.79
C LEU A 225 -2.21 -5.96 -43.79
N ALA A 226 -2.44 -5.74 -45.09
CA ALA A 226 -2.09 -6.71 -46.11
C ALA A 226 -0.56 -6.90 -46.19
N ASP A 227 0.19 -5.80 -46.17
CA ASP A 227 1.65 -5.81 -46.21
C ASP A 227 2.22 -6.49 -44.96
N ALA A 228 1.74 -6.14 -43.76
CA ALA A 228 2.16 -6.76 -42.51
C ALA A 228 1.86 -8.27 -42.45
N LYS A 229 0.73 -8.71 -43.02
CA LYS A 229 0.41 -10.14 -43.13
C LYS A 229 1.33 -10.86 -44.10
N ALA A 230 1.67 -10.23 -45.23
CA ALA A 230 2.60 -10.78 -46.20
C ALA A 230 4.00 -10.93 -45.60
N GLU A 231 4.47 -9.91 -44.88
CA GLU A 231 5.75 -9.92 -44.15
C GLU A 231 5.79 -11.01 -43.08
N LEU A 232 4.76 -11.10 -42.23
CA LEU A 232 4.63 -12.17 -41.23
C LEU A 232 4.72 -13.55 -41.88
N THR A 233 3.96 -13.77 -42.96
CA THR A 233 3.95 -15.06 -43.68
C THR A 233 5.30 -15.37 -44.32
N GLY A 234 5.99 -14.35 -44.84
CA GLY A 234 7.34 -14.49 -45.40
C GLY A 234 8.35 -14.89 -44.32
N TYR A 235 8.35 -14.18 -43.19
CA TYR A 235 9.26 -14.42 -42.09
C TYR A 235 9.02 -15.78 -41.41
N GLU A 236 7.76 -16.19 -41.23
CA GLU A 236 7.41 -17.52 -40.70
C GLU A 236 8.00 -18.64 -41.56
N LYS A 237 8.02 -18.49 -42.88
CA LYS A 237 8.65 -19.46 -43.79
C LYS A 237 10.18 -19.45 -43.69
N GLU A 238 10.78 -18.28 -43.52
CA GLU A 238 12.23 -18.11 -43.39
C GLU A 238 12.78 -18.78 -42.13
N ILE A 239 12.11 -18.59 -40.99
CA ILE A 239 12.58 -19.13 -39.69
C ILE A 239 12.14 -20.56 -39.42
N ALA A 240 11.17 -21.10 -40.16
CA ALA A 240 10.66 -22.46 -40.00
C ALA A 240 11.76 -23.54 -39.83
N PRO A 241 12.83 -23.61 -40.65
CA PRO A 241 13.88 -24.62 -40.46
C PRO A 241 14.66 -24.42 -39.14
N ARG A 242 14.94 -23.16 -38.76
CA ARG A 242 15.64 -22.82 -37.52
C ARG A 242 14.80 -23.20 -36.30
N GLU A 243 13.50 -22.90 -36.33
CA GLU A 243 12.58 -23.26 -35.24
C GLU A 243 12.42 -24.77 -35.11
N ALA A 244 12.31 -25.50 -36.23
CA ALA A 244 12.26 -26.96 -36.21
C ALA A 244 13.53 -27.59 -35.60
N GLN A 245 14.71 -27.03 -35.89
CA GLN A 245 15.97 -27.46 -35.27
C GLN A 245 15.96 -27.21 -33.76
N LEU A 246 15.57 -26.02 -33.32
CA LEU A 246 15.51 -25.67 -31.90
C LEU A 246 14.49 -26.52 -31.12
N ASP A 247 13.35 -26.87 -31.74
CA ASP A 247 12.38 -27.81 -31.19
C ASP A 247 12.97 -29.22 -31.05
N ALA A 248 13.71 -29.69 -32.05
CA ALA A 248 14.41 -30.97 -31.98
C ALA A 248 15.46 -30.98 -30.86
N GLU A 249 16.27 -29.92 -30.72
CA GLU A 249 17.26 -29.78 -29.66
C GLU A 249 16.63 -29.72 -28.26
N GLN A 250 15.48 -29.07 -28.11
CA GLN A 250 14.75 -29.08 -26.84
C GLN A 250 14.23 -30.48 -26.51
N ARG A 251 13.67 -31.16 -27.50
CA ARG A 251 13.16 -32.52 -27.35
C ARG A 251 14.28 -33.47 -26.92
N GLU A 252 15.43 -33.41 -27.59
CA GLU A 252 16.60 -34.22 -27.24
C GLU A 252 17.09 -33.93 -25.82
N ARG A 253 17.19 -32.65 -25.43
CA ARG A 253 17.55 -32.26 -24.05
C ARG A 253 16.57 -32.83 -23.02
N THR A 254 15.28 -32.80 -23.33
CA THR A 254 14.23 -33.33 -22.46
C THR A 254 14.34 -34.85 -22.34
N GLU A 255 14.44 -35.56 -23.47
CA GLU A 255 14.60 -37.03 -23.50
C GLU A 255 15.85 -37.48 -22.75
N LYS A 256 16.97 -36.75 -22.90
CA LYS A 256 18.21 -37.00 -22.15
C LYS A 256 18.03 -36.79 -20.65
N ALA A 257 17.43 -35.68 -20.22
CA ALA A 257 17.19 -35.40 -18.81
C ALA A 257 16.23 -36.45 -18.18
N GLU A 258 15.21 -36.90 -18.92
CA GLU A 258 14.32 -37.98 -18.48
C GLU A 258 15.07 -39.31 -18.33
N ALA A 259 15.87 -39.69 -19.34
CA ALA A 259 16.65 -40.91 -19.31
C ALA A 259 17.69 -40.91 -18.16
N GLU A 260 18.34 -39.77 -17.93
CA GLU A 260 19.28 -39.59 -16.83
C GLU A 260 18.60 -39.67 -15.45
N LEU A 261 17.45 -39.01 -15.27
CA LEU A 261 16.68 -39.09 -14.03
C LEU A 261 16.18 -40.51 -13.77
N LYS A 262 15.71 -41.20 -14.81
CA LYS A 262 15.29 -42.61 -14.73
C LYS A 262 16.45 -43.51 -14.33
N ARG A 263 17.58 -43.42 -15.03
CA ARG A 263 18.81 -44.18 -14.71
C ARG A 263 19.26 -43.91 -13.27
N PHE A 264 19.27 -42.64 -12.86
CA PHE A 264 19.67 -42.26 -11.50
C PHE A 264 18.77 -42.93 -10.46
N ASN A 265 17.45 -42.87 -10.65
CA ASN A 265 16.47 -43.50 -9.75
C ASN A 265 16.62 -45.03 -9.68
N GLU A 266 16.94 -45.69 -10.79
CA GLU A 266 17.04 -47.15 -10.87
C GLU A 266 18.40 -47.70 -10.40
N LYS A 267 19.50 -47.00 -10.70
CA LYS A 267 20.87 -47.55 -10.52
C LYS A 267 21.68 -46.86 -9.43
N ASP A 268 21.56 -45.55 -9.32
CA ASP A 268 22.43 -44.74 -8.47
C ASP A 268 21.78 -44.48 -7.11
N PHE A 269 20.49 -44.14 -7.10
CA PHE A 269 19.73 -43.84 -5.90
C PHE A 269 19.70 -45.01 -4.89
N PRO A 270 19.52 -46.29 -5.25
CA PRO A 270 19.54 -47.38 -4.27
C PRO A 270 20.87 -47.50 -3.49
N LYS A 271 22.01 -47.25 -4.17
CA LYS A 271 23.32 -47.24 -3.51
C LYS A 271 23.46 -46.07 -2.54
N ARG A 272 23.02 -44.89 -2.98
CA ARG A 272 23.02 -43.66 -2.17
C ARG A 272 22.07 -43.78 -0.99
N PHE A 273 20.94 -44.47 -1.15
CA PHE A 273 20.02 -44.80 -0.08
C PHE A 273 20.68 -45.71 0.95
N ALA A 274 21.37 -46.78 0.53
CA ALA A 274 22.11 -47.63 1.45
C ALA A 274 23.24 -46.87 2.19
N GLU A 275 23.97 -45.98 1.50
CA GLU A 275 24.96 -45.11 2.13
C GLU A 275 24.34 -44.11 3.10
N PHE A 276 23.19 -43.54 2.75
CA PHE A 276 22.42 -42.66 3.62
C PHE A 276 22.10 -43.38 4.91
N LEU A 277 21.53 -44.60 4.86
CA LEU A 277 21.20 -45.41 6.04
C LEU A 277 22.43 -45.72 6.92
N LYS A 278 23.62 -45.95 6.33
CA LYS A 278 24.85 -46.21 7.09
C LYS A 278 25.42 -44.99 7.80
N LYS A 279 25.17 -43.78 7.28
CA LYS A 279 25.67 -42.52 7.86
C LYS A 279 24.79 -41.98 8.99
N GLN A 280 23.70 -42.68 9.32
CA GLN A 280 22.76 -42.26 10.35
C GLN A 280 23.34 -42.49 11.75
N ASP A 281 23.45 -41.44 12.55
CA ASP A 281 23.85 -41.55 13.94
C ASP A 281 22.63 -41.76 14.85
N LEU A 282 22.55 -42.96 15.44
CA LEU A 282 21.49 -43.38 16.36
C LEU A 282 21.91 -43.26 17.84
N LYS A 283 23.14 -42.83 18.14
CA LYS A 283 23.70 -42.83 19.51
C LYS A 283 23.12 -41.75 20.39
N THR A 284 22.57 -40.69 19.80
CA THR A 284 21.96 -39.60 20.54
C THR A 284 20.51 -39.93 20.86
N GLU A 285 20.21 -40.09 22.15
CA GLU A 285 18.85 -40.24 22.63
C GLU A 285 18.21 -38.88 22.92
N TRP A 286 16.98 -38.71 22.46
CA TRP A 286 16.17 -37.51 22.69
C TRP A 286 14.95 -37.86 23.52
N SER A 287 14.71 -37.06 24.56
CA SER A 287 13.54 -37.16 25.43
C SER A 287 12.54 -36.06 25.08
N ALA A 288 11.45 -36.44 24.41
CA ALA A 288 10.37 -35.51 24.08
C ALA A 288 9.67 -34.97 25.33
N PHE A 289 9.46 -33.66 25.38
CA PHE A 289 8.90 -32.96 26.54
C PHE A 289 7.37 -32.99 26.57
N THR A 290 6.83 -33.10 27.77
CA THR A 290 5.41 -32.81 28.01
C THR A 290 5.25 -31.33 28.31
N ALA A 291 4.56 -30.61 27.43
CA ALA A 291 4.39 -29.18 27.52
C ALA A 291 3.20 -28.83 28.44
N LYS A 292 3.38 -27.80 29.24
CA LYS A 292 2.39 -27.15 30.10
C LYS A 292 2.30 -25.67 29.70
N ASN A 293 1.21 -25.01 30.06
CA ASN A 293 1.01 -23.58 29.84
C ASN A 293 1.21 -23.14 28.37
N LEU A 294 0.66 -23.91 27.43
CA LEU A 294 0.73 -23.56 26.01
C LEU A 294 0.02 -22.23 25.75
N LYS A 295 0.75 -21.25 25.25
CA LYS A 295 0.26 -19.91 24.90
C LYS A 295 0.77 -19.53 23.51
N ALA A 296 -0.06 -18.81 22.77
CA ALA A 296 0.33 -18.16 21.53
C ALA A 296 -0.20 -16.72 21.56
N THR A 297 0.56 -15.77 21.02
CA THR A 297 0.04 -14.41 20.81
C THR A 297 -0.90 -14.38 19.61
N GLY A 298 -1.92 -13.52 19.63
CA GLY A 298 -2.97 -13.50 18.61
C GLY A 298 -4.11 -14.44 18.97
N ASP A 299 -4.77 -15.01 17.96
CA ASP A 299 -5.95 -15.89 18.11
C ASP A 299 -5.63 -17.38 17.96
N LEU A 300 -4.35 -17.76 17.84
CA LEU A 300 -3.95 -19.16 17.64
C LEU A 300 -4.14 -20.00 18.90
N LYS A 301 -4.72 -21.19 18.73
CA LYS A 301 -4.86 -22.19 19.79
C LYS A 301 -3.89 -23.34 19.58
N LEU A 302 -3.18 -23.70 20.63
CA LEU A 302 -2.20 -24.80 20.65
C LEU A 302 -2.73 -25.96 21.51
N LYS A 303 -2.52 -27.18 21.03
CA LYS A 303 -2.80 -28.42 21.77
C LYS A 303 -1.60 -29.36 21.66
N GLN A 304 -1.28 -30.08 22.74
CA GLN A 304 -0.33 -31.20 22.68
C GLN A 304 -1.09 -32.52 22.46
N ASP A 305 -0.67 -33.30 21.47
CA ASP A 305 -1.20 -34.64 21.16
C ASP A 305 -0.41 -35.74 21.90
N GLU A 306 -0.88 -36.99 21.80
CA GLU A 306 -0.33 -38.15 22.55
C GLU A 306 1.13 -38.46 22.23
N ASP A 307 1.56 -38.17 21.00
CA ASP A 307 2.95 -38.30 20.54
C ASP A 307 3.87 -37.15 21.02
N LYS A 308 3.35 -36.32 21.93
CA LYS A 308 3.96 -35.11 22.49
C LYS A 308 4.21 -34.00 21.47
N SER A 309 3.70 -34.11 20.24
CA SER A 309 3.71 -33.00 19.29
C SER A 309 2.69 -31.94 19.69
N ILE A 310 3.03 -30.68 19.45
CA ILE A 310 2.18 -29.51 19.64
C ILE A 310 1.65 -29.12 18.26
N VAL A 311 0.33 -28.97 18.15
CA VAL A 311 -0.38 -28.64 16.92
C VAL A 311 -1.21 -27.38 17.11
N VAL A 312 -1.19 -26.51 16.10
CA VAL A 312 -2.13 -25.39 15.97
C VAL A 312 -3.48 -25.96 15.54
N THR A 313 -4.48 -25.83 16.41
CA THR A 313 -5.82 -26.40 16.16
C THR A 313 -6.81 -25.39 15.58
N ASP A 314 -6.58 -24.10 15.80
CA ASP A 314 -7.52 -23.03 15.43
C ASP A 314 -6.81 -21.67 15.39
N GLY A 315 -7.46 -20.66 14.77
CA GLY A 315 -7.00 -19.28 14.66
C GLY A 315 -6.39 -18.92 13.31
N LYS A 316 -6.33 -17.61 13.01
CA LYS A 316 -5.95 -17.05 11.71
C LYS A 316 -4.71 -16.16 11.75
N ALA A 317 -4.15 -15.87 12.92
CA ALA A 317 -2.96 -15.03 13.00
C ALA A 317 -1.83 -15.57 12.13
N VAL A 318 -1.30 -14.69 11.28
CA VAL A 318 -0.21 -14.98 10.35
C VAL A 318 1.18 -14.80 10.97
N ARG A 319 1.22 -14.19 12.17
CA ARG A 319 2.41 -13.99 13.01
C ARG A 319 2.08 -14.29 14.46
N SER A 320 3.00 -14.92 15.19
CA SER A 320 2.79 -15.29 16.59
C SER A 320 4.10 -15.57 17.33
N GLU A 321 4.09 -15.36 18.65
CA GLU A 321 5.07 -15.93 19.57
C GLU A 321 4.40 -17.09 20.32
N TYR A 322 4.96 -18.30 20.19
CA TYR A 322 4.52 -19.46 20.97
C TYR A 322 5.35 -19.52 22.25
N SER A 323 4.70 -19.69 23.40
CA SER A 323 5.36 -19.84 24.69
C SER A 323 4.76 -21.01 25.45
N PHE A 324 5.62 -21.85 26.02
CA PHE A 324 5.22 -23.01 26.81
C PHE A 324 6.31 -23.35 27.81
N THR A 325 5.89 -24.06 28.86
CA THR A 325 6.76 -24.49 29.96
C THR A 325 6.81 -26.01 30.01
N PHE A 326 7.93 -26.61 30.40
CA PHE A 326 8.00 -28.05 30.63
C PHE A 326 8.88 -28.36 31.84
N GLU A 327 8.53 -29.45 32.52
CA GLU A 327 9.36 -30.04 33.56
C GLU A 327 10.18 -31.15 32.91
N THR A 328 11.49 -31.11 33.10
CA THR A 328 12.39 -32.16 32.59
C THR A 328 12.76 -33.14 33.69
N GLY A 329 12.75 -34.42 33.36
CA GLY A 329 13.30 -35.49 34.22
C GLY A 329 14.80 -35.76 33.95
N LEU A 330 15.38 -35.11 32.93
CA LEU A 330 16.80 -35.27 32.61
C LEU A 330 17.65 -34.66 33.73
N LYS A 331 18.64 -35.41 34.22
CA LYS A 331 19.61 -34.93 35.24
C LYS A 331 20.54 -33.84 34.69
N GLU A 332 20.79 -33.86 33.38
CA GLU A 332 21.55 -32.85 32.66
C GLU A 332 20.83 -32.54 31.32
N LEU A 333 20.79 -31.28 30.90
CA LEU A 333 20.31 -30.88 29.58
C LEU A 333 21.43 -30.19 28.82
N SER A 334 21.83 -30.78 27.70
CA SER A 334 22.96 -30.32 26.86
C SER A 334 22.51 -29.67 25.56
N ALA A 335 21.34 -30.05 25.01
CA ALA A 335 20.79 -29.48 23.78
C ALA A 335 19.27 -29.63 23.71
N LEU A 336 18.64 -28.80 22.88
CA LEU A 336 17.23 -28.92 22.46
C LEU A 336 17.14 -29.42 21.01
N ARG A 337 16.07 -30.15 20.69
CA ARG A 337 15.66 -30.46 19.32
C ARG A 337 14.26 -29.91 19.08
N LEU A 338 14.08 -29.22 17.96
CA LEU A 338 12.78 -28.82 17.41
C LEU A 338 12.53 -29.62 16.13
N GLU A 339 11.52 -30.47 16.14
CA GLU A 339 11.01 -31.18 14.96
C GLU A 339 9.79 -30.41 14.44
N ALA A 340 9.84 -29.93 13.20
CA ALA A 340 8.72 -29.35 12.46
C ALA A 340 8.08 -30.48 11.64
N ILE A 341 6.90 -30.97 12.08
CA ILE A 341 6.33 -32.25 11.65
C ILE A 341 5.31 -32.03 10.54
N ALA A 342 5.49 -32.70 9.40
CA ALA A 342 4.54 -32.71 8.30
C ALA A 342 3.18 -33.28 8.72
N ASP A 343 2.09 -32.58 8.39
CA ASP A 343 0.73 -33.02 8.72
C ASP A 343 -0.21 -32.67 7.55
N GLN A 344 -1.12 -33.60 7.20
CA GLN A 344 -2.10 -33.42 6.14
C GLN A 344 -3.07 -32.26 6.39
N LYS A 345 -3.18 -31.80 7.64
CA LYS A 345 -4.00 -30.64 8.02
C LYS A 345 -3.43 -29.30 7.54
N PHE A 346 -2.15 -29.25 7.16
CA PHE A 346 -1.48 -28.02 6.73
C PHE A 346 -1.18 -28.03 5.22
N PRO A 347 -0.99 -26.84 4.60
CA PRO A 347 -0.72 -26.75 3.17
C PRO A 347 0.48 -27.61 2.74
N LYS A 348 0.38 -28.20 1.55
CA LYS A 348 1.38 -29.13 0.99
C LYS A 348 1.68 -30.37 1.86
N ASN A 349 0.81 -30.71 2.80
CA ASN A 349 1.06 -31.71 3.84
C ASN A 349 2.32 -31.38 4.65
N GLY A 350 2.59 -30.09 4.82
CA GLY A 350 3.81 -29.54 5.38
C GLY A 350 3.76 -29.33 6.89
N PRO A 351 4.88 -28.90 7.49
CA PRO A 351 4.93 -28.59 8.91
C PRO A 351 4.50 -27.15 9.24
N GLY A 352 4.51 -26.25 8.25
CA GLY A 352 4.17 -24.83 8.38
C GLY A 352 2.78 -24.48 7.83
N ARG A 353 2.27 -23.30 8.21
CA ARG A 353 0.94 -22.81 7.82
C ARG A 353 0.93 -21.95 6.55
N ALA A 354 2.09 -21.67 5.94
CA ALA A 354 2.17 -20.91 4.70
C ALA A 354 1.66 -21.75 3.50
N PRO A 355 1.22 -21.14 2.38
CA PRO A 355 0.64 -21.88 1.24
C PRO A 355 1.54 -22.97 0.63
N ASP A 356 2.86 -22.83 0.76
CA ASP A 356 3.88 -23.79 0.31
C ASP A 356 4.29 -24.80 1.41
N GLY A 357 3.64 -24.78 2.57
CA GLY A 357 3.97 -25.60 3.74
C GLY A 357 5.14 -25.06 4.57
N ASN A 358 5.66 -23.87 4.22
CA ASN A 358 6.81 -23.27 4.87
C ASN A 358 6.47 -22.58 6.22
N PHE A 359 7.50 -22.31 7.01
CA PHE A 359 7.46 -21.48 8.22
C PHE A 359 8.74 -20.63 8.29
N VAL A 360 8.72 -19.57 9.10
CA VAL A 360 9.94 -18.81 9.41
C VAL A 360 10.05 -18.63 10.92
N LEU A 361 11.01 -19.34 11.53
CA LEU A 361 11.34 -19.19 12.94
C LEU A 361 12.38 -18.09 13.11
N ASN A 362 11.94 -16.91 13.54
CA ASN A 362 12.83 -15.76 13.73
C ASN A 362 13.74 -15.92 14.95
N GLU A 363 13.23 -16.47 16.05
CA GLU A 363 14.00 -16.63 17.28
C GLU A 363 13.47 -17.77 18.17
N LEU A 364 14.37 -18.60 18.69
CA LEU A 364 14.13 -19.58 19.74
C LEU A 364 14.88 -19.15 21.00
N THR A 365 14.14 -18.92 22.09
CA THR A 365 14.74 -18.62 23.40
C THR A 365 14.41 -19.69 24.42
N LEU A 366 15.39 -20.01 25.26
CA LEU A 366 15.25 -20.91 26.41
C LEU A 366 15.55 -20.13 27.69
N SER A 367 14.71 -20.32 28.70
CA SER A 367 14.95 -19.84 30.06
C SER A 367 14.64 -20.93 31.06
N VAL A 368 15.26 -20.88 32.23
CA VAL A 368 15.15 -21.88 33.30
C VAL A 368 14.83 -21.21 34.63
N ALA A 369 13.97 -21.84 35.42
CA ALA A 369 13.71 -21.47 36.81
C ALA A 369 13.70 -22.72 37.71
N PRO A 370 14.17 -22.64 38.97
CA PRO A 370 13.98 -23.69 39.96
C PRO A 370 12.50 -23.96 40.21
N LYS A 371 12.10 -25.22 40.39
CA LYS A 371 10.68 -25.59 40.59
C LYS A 371 10.09 -25.00 41.87
N ASP A 372 10.90 -24.82 42.91
CA ASP A 372 10.54 -24.18 44.18
C ASP A 372 10.48 -22.64 44.08
N LYS A 373 11.10 -22.04 43.05
CA LYS A 373 11.13 -20.59 42.79
C LYS A 373 10.84 -20.29 41.32
N PRO A 374 9.61 -20.54 40.82
CA PRO A 374 9.27 -20.42 39.40
C PRO A 374 9.42 -19.02 38.82
N THR A 375 9.53 -17.98 39.66
CA THR A 375 9.75 -16.59 39.23
C THR A 375 11.23 -16.22 39.06
N ASP A 376 12.17 -17.01 39.60
CA ASP A 376 13.62 -16.78 39.45
C ASP A 376 14.10 -17.35 38.10
N THR A 377 13.71 -16.67 37.03
CA THR A 377 13.98 -17.11 35.65
C THR A 377 15.32 -16.58 35.16
N LYS A 378 16.17 -17.49 34.65
CA LYS A 378 17.45 -17.17 34.01
C LYS A 378 17.44 -17.58 32.55
N LYS A 379 17.90 -16.70 31.66
CA LYS A 379 18.07 -17.02 30.23
C LYS A 379 19.19 -18.04 30.06
N VAL A 380 18.99 -19.00 29.17
CA VAL A 380 19.99 -20.01 28.81
C VAL A 380 20.54 -19.68 27.43
N GLU A 381 21.87 -19.55 27.32
CA GLU A 381 22.53 -19.26 26.05
C GLU A 381 22.62 -20.51 25.18
N LEU A 382 22.23 -20.37 23.92
CA LEU A 382 22.40 -21.36 22.86
C LEU A 382 23.60 -20.95 22.00
N GLN A 383 24.48 -21.89 21.67
CA GLN A 383 25.76 -21.56 21.00
C GLN A 383 25.87 -22.06 19.57
N LYS A 384 25.14 -23.12 19.21
CA LYS A 384 25.23 -23.75 17.88
C LYS A 384 23.89 -24.32 17.48
N ALA A 385 23.50 -24.09 16.23
CA ALA A 385 22.31 -24.67 15.64
C ALA A 385 22.67 -25.45 14.37
N LEU A 386 22.04 -26.61 14.17
CA LEU A 386 22.13 -27.41 12.96
C LEU A 386 20.71 -27.78 12.53
N ALA A 387 20.45 -27.84 11.22
CA ALA A 387 19.17 -28.26 10.66
C ALA A 387 19.40 -29.25 9.53
N ASP A 388 18.41 -30.12 9.28
CA ASP A 388 18.43 -31.05 8.15
C ASP A 388 18.33 -30.32 6.81
N PHE A 389 17.58 -29.22 6.79
CA PHE A 389 17.43 -28.35 5.64
C PHE A 389 17.34 -26.88 6.08
N SER A 390 17.87 -25.98 5.27
CA SER A 390 17.64 -24.54 5.40
C SER A 390 17.47 -23.95 4.01
N GLN A 391 16.44 -23.13 3.85
CA GLN A 391 16.27 -22.30 2.67
C GLN A 391 17.49 -21.37 2.51
N GLU A 392 17.88 -21.08 1.27
CA GLU A 392 18.96 -20.14 0.96
C GLU A 392 18.71 -18.78 1.64
N ASN A 393 19.69 -18.27 2.39
CA ASN A 393 19.63 -17.04 3.23
C ASN A 393 18.71 -17.11 4.47
N PHE A 394 18.22 -18.30 4.83
CA PHE A 394 17.37 -18.55 6.00
C PHE A 394 17.96 -19.70 6.84
N GLU A 395 19.25 -19.60 7.14
CA GLU A 395 19.98 -20.62 7.90
C GLU A 395 19.48 -20.72 9.34
N VAL A 396 19.43 -21.94 9.87
CA VAL A 396 18.97 -22.21 11.25
C VAL A 396 19.70 -21.40 12.34
N ALA A 397 20.96 -21.01 12.09
CA ALA A 397 21.72 -20.17 13.01
C ALA A 397 21.06 -18.80 13.26
N LYS A 398 20.26 -18.29 12.31
CA LYS A 398 19.49 -17.06 12.45
C LYS A 398 18.38 -17.15 13.49
N ALA A 399 17.95 -18.36 13.85
CA ALA A 399 16.93 -18.56 14.87
C ALA A 399 17.47 -18.47 16.32
N ILE A 400 18.77 -18.26 16.53
CA ILE A 400 19.38 -18.11 17.86
C ILE A 400 20.40 -16.96 17.91
N ASP A 401 20.38 -16.05 16.95
CA ASP A 401 21.34 -14.95 16.87
C ASP A 401 20.98 -13.77 17.80
N GLY A 402 19.79 -13.78 18.40
CA GLY A 402 19.30 -12.76 19.31
C GLY A 402 18.84 -11.47 18.62
N ALA A 403 18.91 -11.38 17.29
CA ALA A 403 18.50 -10.21 16.54
C ALA A 403 16.97 -10.11 16.41
N ASN A 404 16.26 -11.23 16.50
CA ASN A 404 14.80 -11.32 16.34
C ASN A 404 14.28 -10.54 15.11
N ASN A 405 15.00 -10.68 13.99
CA ASN A 405 14.77 -9.91 12.78
C ASN A 405 13.54 -10.45 12.03
N ARG A 406 12.56 -9.58 11.74
CA ARG A 406 11.34 -9.94 10.97
C ARG A 406 11.58 -10.28 9.50
N GLN A 407 12.81 -10.23 9.01
CA GLN A 407 13.19 -10.58 7.63
C GLN A 407 14.10 -11.81 7.55
N GLN A 408 14.53 -12.37 8.68
CA GLN A 408 15.45 -13.51 8.73
C GLN A 408 14.95 -14.53 9.75
N GLY A 409 15.44 -15.76 9.65
CA GLY A 409 15.08 -16.86 10.53
C GLY A 409 15.36 -18.19 9.87
N TRP A 410 15.00 -19.28 10.53
CA TRP A 410 15.05 -20.61 9.91
C TRP A 410 13.79 -20.87 9.07
N ALA A 411 13.99 -21.23 7.80
CA ALA A 411 12.91 -21.57 6.87
C ALA A 411 13.26 -22.80 6.02
N VAL A 412 12.25 -23.43 5.42
CA VAL A 412 12.37 -24.72 4.73
C VAL A 412 11.88 -24.73 3.28
N SER A 413 11.60 -23.58 2.67
CA SER A 413 11.23 -23.54 1.25
C SER A 413 12.43 -23.87 0.34
N PRO A 414 12.25 -24.60 -0.78
CA PRO A 414 10.98 -25.10 -1.32
C PRO A 414 10.53 -26.46 -0.76
N ASN A 415 11.19 -27.01 0.26
CA ASN A 415 10.94 -28.33 0.81
C ASN A 415 9.81 -28.40 1.86
N GLY A 416 8.89 -27.44 1.86
CA GLY A 416 7.81 -27.35 2.86
C GLY A 416 6.82 -28.53 2.91
N GLY A 417 6.97 -29.57 2.09
CA GLY A 417 6.13 -30.78 2.09
C GLY A 417 6.69 -31.96 2.89
N ALA A 418 7.72 -31.75 3.71
CA ALA A 418 8.39 -32.77 4.50
C ALA A 418 8.55 -32.37 5.98
N THR A 419 8.76 -33.37 6.84
CA THR A 419 9.19 -33.14 8.23
C THR A 419 10.63 -32.66 8.23
N HIS A 420 10.90 -31.60 8.98
CA HIS A 420 12.23 -31.00 9.17
C HIS A 420 12.58 -30.94 10.65
N TRP A 421 13.86 -30.85 10.99
CA TRP A 421 14.28 -30.68 12.38
C TRP A 421 15.57 -29.90 12.52
N ALA A 422 15.69 -29.27 13.68
CA ALA A 422 16.85 -28.52 14.09
C ALA A 422 17.28 -28.91 15.50
N THR A 423 18.58 -28.91 15.75
CA THR A 423 19.18 -29.05 17.09
C THR A 423 19.83 -27.74 17.51
N PHE A 424 19.75 -27.43 18.80
CA PHE A 424 20.26 -26.22 19.41
C PHE A 424 21.08 -26.58 20.65
N GLU A 425 22.40 -26.47 20.54
CA GLU A 425 23.33 -26.77 21.64
C GLU A 425 23.32 -25.65 22.68
N LEU A 426 23.20 -26.02 23.96
CA LEU A 426 23.37 -25.08 25.05
C LEU A 426 24.86 -24.77 25.22
N LYS A 427 25.19 -23.50 25.46
CA LYS A 427 26.57 -23.07 25.77
C LYS A 427 27.07 -23.66 27.08
N THR A 428 26.17 -23.82 28.05
CA THR A 428 26.45 -24.43 29.35
C THR A 428 25.33 -25.43 29.65
N PRO A 429 25.65 -26.74 29.77
CA PRO A 429 24.65 -27.73 30.14
C PRO A 429 23.97 -27.41 31.47
N LEU A 430 22.66 -27.65 31.55
CA LEU A 430 21.89 -27.40 32.76
C LEU A 430 21.85 -28.66 33.62
N THR A 431 22.29 -28.58 34.87
CA THR A 431 22.14 -29.66 35.84
C THR A 431 20.81 -29.54 36.58
N ASN A 432 20.04 -30.62 36.62
CA ASN A 432 18.73 -30.70 37.25
C ASN A 432 18.78 -31.57 38.50
N THR A 433 19.16 -30.97 39.63
CA THR A 433 19.28 -31.67 40.92
C THR A 433 18.00 -31.65 41.76
N ALA A 434 17.14 -30.64 41.59
CA ALA A 434 15.96 -30.40 42.44
C ALA A 434 14.65 -30.14 41.65
N GLY A 435 14.66 -30.35 40.33
CA GLY A 435 13.53 -30.03 39.45
C GLY A 435 13.66 -28.62 38.86
N LEU A 436 13.64 -28.54 37.53
CA LEU A 436 13.70 -27.31 36.76
C LEU A 436 12.44 -27.13 35.91
N ILE A 437 11.96 -25.89 35.84
CA ILE A 437 10.95 -25.46 34.88
C ILE A 437 11.69 -24.77 33.73
N LEU A 438 11.54 -25.33 32.53
CA LEU A 438 12.09 -24.78 31.31
C LEU A 438 10.99 -24.02 30.57
N THR A 439 11.25 -22.77 30.23
CA THR A 439 10.36 -21.94 29.42
C THR A 439 10.99 -21.75 28.05
N VAL A 440 10.31 -22.18 27.00
CA VAL A 440 10.74 -21.95 25.62
C VAL A 440 9.78 -21.00 24.94
N LYS A 441 10.35 -20.11 24.13
CA LYS A 441 9.59 -19.24 23.23
C LYS A 441 10.06 -19.41 21.79
N LEU A 442 9.11 -19.52 20.87
CA LEU A 442 9.31 -19.56 19.43
C LEU A 442 8.69 -18.30 18.81
N THR A 443 9.52 -17.37 18.36
CA THR A 443 9.08 -16.11 17.76
C THR A 443 8.98 -16.24 16.26
N GLN A 444 7.78 -15.98 15.71
CA GLN A 444 7.46 -16.12 14.28
C GLN A 444 6.72 -14.86 13.80
N GLN A 445 7.49 -13.80 13.57
CA GLN A 445 7.06 -12.46 13.21
C GLN A 445 7.50 -12.05 11.80
N PHE A 446 7.85 -13.02 10.95
CA PHE A 446 8.34 -12.78 9.60
C PHE A 446 7.39 -11.92 8.76
N ASN A 447 7.96 -11.01 7.98
CA ASN A 447 7.22 -10.04 7.18
C ASN A 447 7.10 -10.46 5.71
N GLY A 448 6.43 -11.59 5.47
CA GLY A 448 6.25 -12.18 4.13
C GLY A 448 4.94 -11.85 3.41
N GLY A 449 4.16 -10.87 3.90
CA GLY A 449 2.79 -10.55 3.46
C GLY A 449 1.76 -10.72 4.57
N GLU A 450 0.63 -10.02 4.48
CA GLU A 450 -0.46 -10.10 5.49
C GLU A 450 -1.36 -11.33 5.31
N ASP A 451 -1.28 -12.00 4.16
CA ASP A 451 -2.09 -13.15 3.76
C ASP A 451 -1.38 -14.51 3.98
N LYS A 452 -0.10 -14.51 4.40
CA LYS A 452 0.72 -15.71 4.49
C LYS A 452 1.17 -16.00 5.93
N ALA A 453 0.64 -17.08 6.49
CA ALA A 453 0.97 -17.51 7.84
C ALA A 453 2.29 -18.30 7.90
N TYR A 454 3.42 -17.60 7.98
CA TYR A 454 4.76 -18.22 8.15
C TYR A 454 5.03 -18.73 9.57
N THR A 455 4.02 -19.30 10.21
CA THR A 455 4.09 -19.92 11.54
C THR A 455 4.06 -21.44 11.42
N LEU A 456 4.77 -22.13 12.31
CA LEU A 456 4.70 -23.58 12.50
C LEU A 456 3.25 -24.03 12.78
N GLY A 457 2.86 -25.12 12.11
CA GLY A 457 1.57 -25.80 12.25
C GLY A 457 1.63 -26.95 13.26
N ARG A 458 2.53 -27.92 13.07
CA ARG A 458 2.78 -29.01 14.02
C ARG A 458 4.27 -29.16 14.28
N PHE A 459 4.65 -29.27 15.54
CA PHE A 459 6.05 -29.36 15.93
C PHE A 459 6.23 -30.13 17.25
N ARG A 460 7.43 -30.63 17.54
CA ARG A 460 7.76 -31.32 18.79
C ARG A 460 9.08 -30.82 19.32
N LEU A 461 9.18 -30.75 20.64
CA LEU A 461 10.41 -30.38 21.33
C LEU A 461 10.93 -31.53 22.19
N ALA A 462 12.24 -31.71 22.17
CA ALA A 462 12.93 -32.72 22.95
C ALA A 462 14.26 -32.19 23.50
N GLY A 463 14.77 -32.86 24.54
CA GLY A 463 16.10 -32.57 25.11
C GLY A 463 16.98 -33.81 25.15
N THR A 464 18.30 -33.60 25.24
CA THR A 464 19.28 -34.67 25.38
C THR A 464 20.33 -34.33 26.44
N THR A 465 20.88 -35.36 27.07
CA THR A 465 22.07 -35.28 27.93
C THR A 465 23.37 -35.31 27.12
N THR A 466 23.33 -35.78 25.86
CA THR A 466 24.51 -35.92 25.01
C THR A 466 25.14 -34.56 24.74
N LYS A 467 26.43 -34.41 25.07
CA LYS A 467 27.20 -33.21 24.76
C LYS A 467 27.47 -33.15 23.25
N SER A 468 27.20 -32.00 22.65
CA SER A 468 27.33 -31.77 21.20
C SER A 468 26.71 -32.88 20.34
N PRO A 469 25.38 -33.09 20.42
CA PRO A 469 24.68 -34.17 19.74
C PRO A 469 24.70 -34.09 18.21
N GLY A 470 25.25 -33.02 17.63
CA GLY A 470 25.14 -32.74 16.21
C GLY A 470 23.69 -32.57 15.78
N LEU A 471 23.39 -32.83 14.50
CA LEU A 471 22.01 -32.81 14.00
C LEU A 471 21.20 -34.02 14.52
N SER A 472 21.85 -35.19 14.66
CA SER A 472 21.21 -36.49 14.93
C SER A 472 20.02 -36.76 13.98
N GLN A 473 19.28 -37.86 14.17
CA GLN A 473 18.12 -38.18 13.34
C GLN A 473 16.79 -37.82 14.00
N SER A 474 15.74 -37.61 13.19
CA SER A 474 14.38 -37.41 13.69
C SER A 474 13.90 -38.63 14.48
N GLU A 475 12.93 -38.46 15.38
CA GLU A 475 12.45 -39.59 16.19
C GLU A 475 11.80 -40.68 15.34
N GLU A 476 11.08 -40.26 14.29
CA GLU A 476 10.45 -41.18 13.34
C GLU A 476 11.51 -42.02 12.61
N LEU A 477 12.58 -41.38 12.14
CA LEU A 477 13.67 -42.08 11.48
C LEU A 477 14.40 -42.99 12.46
N ARG A 478 14.67 -42.52 13.68
CA ARG A 478 15.32 -43.32 14.74
C ARG A 478 14.50 -44.56 15.11
N ALA A 479 13.18 -44.41 15.29
CA ALA A 479 12.28 -45.51 15.62
C ALA A 479 12.25 -46.57 14.51
N VAL A 480 12.21 -46.15 13.25
CA VAL A 480 12.24 -47.08 12.11
C VAL A 480 13.63 -47.71 11.92
N LEU A 481 14.70 -46.94 12.12
CA LEU A 481 16.09 -47.43 12.03
C LEU A 481 16.46 -48.38 13.18
N ALA A 482 15.82 -48.25 14.35
CA ALA A 482 15.98 -49.16 15.50
C ALA A 482 15.37 -50.55 15.26
N ILE A 483 14.42 -50.66 14.33
CA ILE A 483 13.91 -51.96 13.86
C ILE A 483 14.95 -52.54 12.89
N SER A 484 15.31 -53.81 13.10
CA SER A 484 16.23 -54.54 12.22
C SER A 484 15.70 -54.52 10.78
N GLU A 485 16.60 -54.44 9.80
CA GLU A 485 16.24 -54.25 8.39
C GLU A 485 15.29 -55.33 7.86
N ASP A 486 15.45 -56.58 8.31
CA ASP A 486 14.61 -57.74 7.99
C ASP A 486 13.21 -57.70 8.62
N LEU A 487 13.00 -56.86 9.64
CA LEU A 487 11.74 -56.72 10.37
C LEU A 487 10.96 -55.44 10.01
N ARG A 488 11.48 -54.59 9.13
CA ARG A 488 10.79 -53.37 8.69
C ARG A 488 9.65 -53.69 7.74
N THR A 489 8.49 -53.08 7.97
CA THR A 489 7.33 -53.13 7.06
C THR A 489 7.62 -52.36 5.76
N LYS A 490 6.82 -52.61 4.70
CA LYS A 490 6.96 -51.90 3.42
C LYS A 490 6.74 -50.40 3.58
N GLU A 491 5.79 -50.02 4.43
CA GLU A 491 5.45 -48.63 4.74
C GLU A 491 6.62 -47.91 5.43
N GLN A 492 7.28 -48.60 6.37
CA GLN A 492 8.48 -48.09 7.07
C GLN A 492 9.66 -47.91 6.11
N THR A 493 9.92 -48.87 5.23
CA THR A 493 10.98 -48.76 4.22
C THR A 493 10.69 -47.64 3.22
N ALA A 494 9.43 -47.50 2.78
CA ALA A 494 9.02 -46.41 1.90
C ALA A 494 9.15 -45.03 2.58
N ALA A 495 8.90 -44.93 3.89
CA ALA A 495 9.10 -43.70 4.65
C ALA A 495 10.58 -43.29 4.71
N LEU A 496 11.49 -44.25 4.96
CA LEU A 496 12.95 -44.03 4.90
C LEU A 496 13.38 -43.57 3.51
N GLU A 497 12.88 -44.24 2.46
CA GLU A 497 13.22 -43.90 1.08
C GLU A 497 12.74 -42.50 0.71
N LYS A 498 11.52 -42.12 1.11
CA LYS A 498 10.97 -40.79 0.89
C LYS A 498 11.86 -39.70 1.49
N ILE A 499 12.34 -39.89 2.72
CA ILE A 499 13.23 -38.94 3.40
C ILE A 499 14.57 -38.86 2.67
N ALA A 500 15.15 -40.01 2.31
CA ALA A 500 16.41 -40.05 1.58
C ALA A 500 16.30 -39.38 0.20
N ARG A 501 15.18 -39.53 -0.51
CA ARG A 501 14.90 -38.84 -1.78
C ARG A 501 14.81 -37.33 -1.60
N ALA A 502 14.09 -36.88 -0.57
CA ALA A 502 13.94 -35.45 -0.29
C ALA A 502 15.28 -34.76 0.03
N ASN A 503 16.22 -35.50 0.61
CA ASN A 503 17.52 -35.00 1.05
C ASN A 503 18.67 -35.33 0.08
N ASP A 504 18.41 -35.94 -1.07
CA ASP A 504 19.45 -36.24 -2.05
C ASP A 504 19.71 -35.05 -3.00
N PRO A 505 20.88 -34.38 -2.91
CA PRO A 505 21.15 -33.19 -3.71
C PRO A 505 21.25 -33.49 -5.21
N GLU A 506 21.65 -34.70 -5.59
CA GLU A 506 21.80 -35.08 -7.01
C GLU A 506 20.44 -35.42 -7.63
N LEU A 507 19.53 -36.03 -6.87
CA LEU A 507 18.13 -36.21 -7.28
C LEU A 507 17.44 -34.86 -7.49
N SER A 508 17.61 -33.92 -6.55
CA SER A 508 17.03 -32.58 -6.65
C SER A 508 17.54 -31.84 -7.88
N LYS A 509 18.86 -31.87 -8.13
CA LYS A 509 19.48 -31.31 -9.33
C LYS A 509 18.89 -31.90 -10.62
N ARG A 510 18.85 -33.23 -10.75
CA ARG A 510 18.31 -33.90 -11.95
C ARG A 510 16.83 -33.64 -12.17
N THR A 511 16.06 -33.56 -11.10
CA THR A 511 14.64 -33.16 -11.17
C THR A 511 14.49 -31.74 -11.71
N LYS A 512 15.35 -30.82 -11.27
CA LYS A 512 15.40 -29.45 -11.77
C LYS A 512 15.83 -29.39 -13.24
N ASP A 513 16.88 -30.13 -13.63
CA ASP A 513 17.36 -30.18 -15.02
C ASP A 513 16.26 -30.65 -15.98
N LEU A 514 15.46 -31.65 -15.58
CA LEU A 514 14.28 -32.08 -16.33
C LEU A 514 13.20 -31.00 -16.41
N ALA A 515 12.89 -30.35 -15.29
CA ALA A 515 11.92 -29.26 -15.27
C ALA A 515 12.35 -28.09 -16.17
N ASP A 516 13.63 -27.75 -16.15
CA ASP A 516 14.22 -26.69 -16.98
C ASP A 516 14.21 -27.06 -18.47
N ALA A 517 14.51 -28.31 -18.83
CA ALA A 517 14.43 -28.79 -20.21
C ALA A 517 12.99 -28.73 -20.79
N LYS A 518 11.97 -28.96 -19.93
CA LYS A 518 10.56 -28.90 -20.30
C LYS A 518 9.96 -27.50 -20.42
N LYS A 519 10.70 -26.44 -20.05
CA LYS A 519 10.19 -25.07 -20.15
C LYS A 519 9.93 -24.68 -21.61
N PRO A 520 8.77 -24.11 -21.97
CA PRO A 520 8.52 -23.67 -23.35
C PRO A 520 9.62 -22.73 -23.87
N ARG A 521 10.02 -22.90 -25.13
CA ARG A 521 10.98 -21.97 -25.76
C ARG A 521 10.37 -20.58 -25.89
N PRO A 522 11.18 -19.52 -25.72
CA PRO A 522 10.74 -18.19 -26.07
C PRO A 522 10.44 -18.12 -27.57
N ILE A 523 9.38 -17.42 -27.93
CA ILE A 523 9.05 -17.10 -29.32
C ILE A 523 10.12 -16.14 -29.86
N ASP A 524 10.50 -16.30 -31.12
CA ASP A 524 11.39 -15.36 -31.81
C ASP A 524 10.90 -13.90 -31.63
N PRO A 525 11.78 -12.97 -31.18
CA PRO A 525 11.38 -11.59 -30.89
C PRO A 525 10.78 -10.87 -32.10
N HIS A 526 11.34 -11.08 -33.30
CA HIS A 526 10.86 -10.42 -34.51
C HIS A 526 9.53 -11.02 -34.98
N LEU A 527 9.36 -12.34 -34.91
CA LEU A 527 8.09 -13.01 -35.15
C LEU A 527 6.99 -12.45 -34.21
N LYS A 528 7.33 -12.22 -32.94
CA LYS A 528 6.40 -11.62 -31.97
C LYS A 528 6.03 -10.20 -32.38
N GLU A 529 6.99 -9.37 -32.78
CA GLU A 529 6.75 -8.01 -33.27
C GLU A 529 5.82 -7.98 -34.49
N LEU A 530 6.05 -8.85 -35.47
CA LEU A 530 5.21 -8.96 -36.67
C LEU A 530 3.78 -9.41 -36.34
N ARG A 531 3.62 -10.38 -35.42
CA ARG A 531 2.30 -10.81 -34.94
C ARG A 531 1.54 -9.69 -34.23
N GLU A 532 2.23 -8.93 -33.38
CA GLU A 532 1.63 -7.77 -32.71
C GLU A 532 1.31 -6.64 -33.70
N ALA A 533 2.12 -6.43 -34.73
CA ALA A 533 1.84 -5.47 -35.79
C ALA A 533 0.57 -5.82 -36.56
N VAL A 534 0.41 -7.08 -36.98
CA VAL A 534 -0.81 -7.58 -37.65
C VAL A 534 -2.03 -7.44 -36.74
N LYS A 535 -1.87 -7.79 -35.46
CA LYS A 535 -2.95 -7.66 -34.47
C LYS A 535 -3.39 -6.19 -34.32
N ARG A 536 -2.45 -5.28 -34.10
CA ARG A 536 -2.71 -3.84 -33.95
C ARG A 536 -3.38 -3.25 -35.19
N LEU A 537 -2.92 -3.61 -36.39
CA LEU A 537 -3.51 -3.15 -37.64
C LEU A 537 -4.88 -3.79 -37.93
N GLY A 538 -5.20 -4.92 -37.28
CA GLY A 538 -6.50 -5.57 -37.35
C GLY A 538 -7.57 -4.96 -36.44
N GLU A 539 -7.18 -4.06 -35.51
CA GLU A 539 -8.13 -3.37 -34.64
C GLU A 539 -8.93 -2.31 -35.41
N PRO A 540 -10.22 -2.11 -35.08
CA PRO A 540 -11.02 -1.09 -35.73
C PRO A 540 -10.48 0.32 -35.45
N LEU A 541 -10.54 1.20 -36.46
CA LEU A 541 -10.10 2.58 -36.26
C LEU A 541 -10.93 3.25 -35.16
N PRO A 542 -10.26 3.90 -34.18
CA PRO A 542 -10.95 4.63 -33.13
C PRO A 542 -11.78 5.78 -33.72
N GLU A 543 -12.74 6.26 -32.94
CA GLU A 543 -13.44 7.50 -33.29
C GLU A 543 -12.46 8.66 -33.41
N ASP A 544 -12.75 9.60 -34.32
CA ASP A 544 -11.85 10.72 -34.56
C ASP A 544 -11.93 11.72 -33.39
N PRO A 545 -10.80 12.07 -32.75
CA PRO A 545 -10.82 12.91 -31.55
C PRO A 545 -11.47 14.28 -31.77
N ARG A 546 -11.34 14.85 -32.97
CA ARG A 546 -11.94 16.15 -33.30
C ARG A 546 -13.46 16.01 -33.43
N LEU A 547 -13.97 14.93 -34.02
CA LEU A 547 -15.41 14.66 -34.06
C LEU A 547 -15.99 14.52 -32.65
N VAL A 548 -15.33 13.71 -31.81
CA VAL A 548 -15.75 13.50 -30.41
C VAL A 548 -15.77 14.82 -29.64
N THR A 549 -14.73 15.64 -29.80
CA THR A 549 -14.62 16.94 -29.14
C THR A 549 -15.74 17.89 -29.57
N LEU A 550 -16.00 18.00 -30.88
CA LEU A 550 -17.05 18.88 -31.41
C LEU A 550 -18.45 18.42 -30.99
N LYS A 551 -18.72 17.11 -30.98
CA LYS A 551 -19.98 16.56 -30.47
C LYS A 551 -20.19 16.90 -29.00
N ARG A 552 -19.18 16.66 -28.17
CA ARG A 552 -19.23 17.00 -26.73
C ARG A 552 -19.39 18.51 -26.51
N ALA A 553 -18.67 19.34 -27.24
CA ALA A 553 -18.78 20.79 -27.15
C ALA A 553 -20.18 21.28 -27.56
N THR A 554 -20.76 20.70 -28.61
CA THR A 554 -22.14 20.99 -29.04
C THR A 554 -23.13 20.59 -27.95
N GLU A 555 -23.02 19.38 -27.39
CA GLU A 555 -23.89 18.92 -26.30
C GLU A 555 -23.82 19.82 -25.07
N LEU A 556 -22.61 20.18 -24.63
CA LEU A 556 -22.39 21.06 -23.48
C LEU A 556 -22.95 22.46 -23.74
N SER A 557 -22.70 23.03 -24.92
CA SER A 557 -23.21 24.36 -25.26
C SER A 557 -24.75 24.40 -25.37
N THR A 558 -25.38 23.33 -25.86
CA THR A 558 -26.86 23.20 -25.84
C THR A 558 -27.39 23.24 -24.41
N LYS A 559 -26.80 22.44 -23.51
CA LYS A 559 -27.17 22.42 -22.08
C LYS A 559 -26.96 23.78 -21.41
N GLN A 560 -25.87 24.48 -21.75
CA GLN A 560 -25.61 25.83 -21.24
C GLN A 560 -26.68 26.82 -21.70
N LEU A 561 -27.14 26.75 -22.95
CA LEU A 561 -28.18 27.64 -23.46
C LEU A 561 -29.53 27.45 -22.79
N GLU A 562 -29.91 26.22 -22.44
CA GLU A 562 -31.14 25.93 -21.68
C GLU A 562 -31.16 26.64 -20.32
N GLN A 563 -29.99 26.94 -19.76
CA GLN A 563 -29.82 27.58 -18.46
C GLN A 563 -28.97 28.86 -18.55
N ALA A 564 -28.99 29.56 -19.69
CA ALA A 564 -28.04 30.63 -20.00
C ALA A 564 -27.89 31.69 -18.89
N ARG A 565 -29.02 32.08 -18.29
CA ARG A 565 -29.07 33.05 -17.19
C ARG A 565 -28.38 32.55 -15.92
N LEU A 566 -28.59 31.28 -15.58
CA LEU A 566 -27.97 30.65 -14.41
C LEU A 566 -26.47 30.47 -14.64
N ILE A 567 -26.07 29.96 -15.81
CA ILE A 567 -24.66 29.79 -16.18
C ILE A 567 -23.94 31.14 -16.15
N GLY A 568 -24.56 32.18 -16.72
CA GLY A 568 -23.98 33.52 -16.68
C GLY A 568 -23.78 34.06 -15.25
N ALA A 569 -24.74 33.82 -14.36
CA ALA A 569 -24.63 34.20 -12.95
C ALA A 569 -23.54 33.41 -12.22
N GLN A 570 -23.41 32.12 -12.52
CA GLN A 570 -22.35 31.26 -12.02
C GLN A 570 -20.97 31.70 -12.52
N ASP A 571 -20.83 32.05 -13.80
CA ASP A 571 -19.60 32.57 -14.39
C ASP A 571 -19.19 33.90 -13.75
N LEU A 572 -20.16 34.80 -13.51
CA LEU A 572 -19.89 36.04 -12.79
C LEU A 572 -19.40 35.76 -11.37
N ALA A 573 -20.08 34.87 -10.64
CA ALA A 573 -19.68 34.50 -9.28
C ALA A 573 -18.27 33.89 -9.27
N TRP A 574 -17.96 33.03 -10.24
CA TRP A 574 -16.64 32.44 -10.43
C TRP A 574 -15.58 33.52 -10.68
N ALA A 575 -15.84 34.47 -11.58
CA ALA A 575 -14.92 35.56 -11.89
C ALA A 575 -14.67 36.47 -10.66
N LEU A 576 -15.70 36.72 -9.85
CA LEU A 576 -15.55 37.52 -8.63
C LEU A 576 -14.83 36.76 -7.51
N ILE A 577 -15.06 35.46 -7.36
CA ILE A 577 -14.32 34.61 -6.40
C ILE A 577 -12.84 34.53 -6.76
N ASN A 578 -12.52 34.51 -8.05
CA ASN A 578 -11.14 34.53 -8.56
C ASN A 578 -10.53 35.95 -8.61
N ASN A 579 -11.24 36.98 -8.13
CA ASN A 579 -10.72 38.34 -8.08
C ASN A 579 -9.79 38.52 -6.86
N PRO A 580 -8.66 39.25 -6.99
CA PRO A 580 -7.82 39.59 -5.83
C PRO A 580 -8.58 40.22 -4.66
N ALA A 581 -9.63 41.00 -4.93
CA ALA A 581 -10.46 41.60 -3.89
C ALA A 581 -11.22 40.59 -3.02
N PHE A 582 -11.42 39.36 -3.50
CA PHE A 582 -12.00 38.25 -2.72
C PHE A 582 -10.95 37.46 -1.96
N LEU A 583 -9.77 37.26 -2.56
CA LEU A 583 -8.69 36.43 -2.00
C LEU A 583 -7.94 37.10 -0.84
N PHE A 584 -7.88 38.43 -0.85
CA PHE A 584 -7.13 39.20 0.13
C PHE A 584 -8.10 39.96 1.04
N ASN A 585 -7.82 39.94 2.34
CA ASN A 585 -8.46 40.87 3.25
C ASN A 585 -7.98 42.31 2.95
N ARG A 586 -8.86 43.27 3.24
CA ARG A 586 -8.51 44.68 3.34
C ARG A 586 -8.12 44.99 4.78
#